data_AF-A0A2V5LT20-F1
#
_entry.id   AF-A0A2V5LT20-F1
#
_cell.length_a   1.000
_cell.length_b   1.000
_cell.length_c   1.000
_cell.angle_alpha   90.00
_cell.angle_beta   90.00
_cell.angle_gamma   90.00
#
_symmetry.space_group_name_H-M   'P 1'
#
loop_
_entity.id
_entity.type
_entity.pdbx_description
1 polymer ?
#
loop_
_entity_poly.entity_id
_entity_poly.type
_entity_poly.pdbx_seq_one_letter_code
_entity_poly.pdbx_strand_id
1 'polypeptide(L)'
;GFQLTTAEMVDKITAAIFELEKDKSLYPKDWVIPGGTKVSAALDFARTTCRRAERHIAVFSSGEEEFNPEILRYLNRLSDFCWILARYAEKRSLTSG
;
A
#
# COMPACT_ATOMS: atom_id res chain seq x y z
N GLY A 1 12.09 -21.13 0.94
CA GLY A 1 10.76 -21.74 1.14
C GLY A 1 9.72 -20.64 1.14
N PHE A 2 8.57 -20.87 0.53
CA PHE A 2 7.45 -19.92 0.61
C PHE A 2 6.86 -19.94 2.02
N GLN A 3 6.69 -18.77 2.63
CA GLN A 3 5.98 -18.63 3.89
C GLN A 3 4.54 -18.20 3.62
N LEU A 4 3.59 -18.77 4.36
CA LEU A 4 2.19 -18.35 4.31
C LEU A 4 2.06 -16.92 4.84
N THR A 5 1.10 -16.17 4.30
CA THR A 5 0.76 -14.84 4.80
C THR A 5 0.17 -14.97 6.20
N THR A 6 0.79 -14.31 7.17
CA THR A 6 0.36 -14.31 8.57
C THR A 6 -0.18 -12.94 8.98
N ALA A 7 -0.98 -12.90 10.04
CA ALA A 7 -1.45 -11.65 10.64
C ALA A 7 -0.29 -10.72 11.03
N GLU A 8 0.84 -11.27 11.50
CA GLU A 8 2.04 -10.49 11.83
C GLU A 8 2.59 -9.69 10.63
N MET A 9 2.46 -10.21 9.41
CA MET A 9 2.87 -9.49 8.21
C MET A 9 1.97 -8.26 7.97
N VAL A 10 0.66 -8.42 8.20
CA VAL A 10 -0.32 -7.34 8.12
C VAL A 10 -0.04 -6.30 9.21
N ASP A 11 0.26 -6.74 10.43
CA ASP A 11 0.55 -5.88 11.58
C ASP A 11 1.81 -5.06 11.35
N LYS A 12 2.87 -5.65 10.78
CA LYS A 12 4.11 -4.93 10.44
C LYS A 12 3.85 -3.78 9.45
N ILE A 13 3.08 -4.03 8.40
CA ILE A 13 2.73 -2.97 7.43
C ILE A 13 1.86 -1.91 8.10
N THR A 14 0.88 -2.35 8.89
CA THR A 14 -0.04 -1.45 9.60
C THR A 14 0.71 -0.53 10.56
N ALA A 15 1.68 -1.07 11.31
CA ALA A 15 2.56 -0.29 12.17
C ALA A 15 3.40 0.72 11.38
N ALA A 16 3.95 0.33 10.23
CA ALA A 16 4.71 1.23 9.36
C ALA A 16 3.84 2.37 8.79
N ILE A 17 2.59 2.07 8.43
CA ILE A 17 1.60 3.10 8.04
C ILE A 17 1.38 4.06 9.20
N PHE A 18 1.07 3.56 10.40
CA PHE A 18 0.80 4.41 11.56
C PHE A 18 1.97 5.35 11.91
N GLU A 19 3.21 4.89 11.77
CA GLU A 19 4.38 5.75 11.98
C GLU A 19 4.45 6.90 10.96
N LEU A 20 4.15 6.63 9.69
CA LEU A 20 4.11 7.65 8.65
C LEU A 20 2.91 8.60 8.82
N GLU A 21 1.77 8.10 9.28
CA GLU A 21 0.54 8.89 9.50
C GLU A 21 0.63 9.92 10.63
N LYS A 22 1.67 9.83 11.47
CA LYS A 22 1.99 10.87 12.46
C LYS A 22 2.27 12.20 11.76
N ASP A 23 2.84 12.16 10.56
CA ASP A 23 3.00 13.34 9.71
C ASP A 23 1.72 13.63 8.91
N LYS A 24 0.84 14.44 9.49
CA LYS A 24 -0.44 14.81 8.86
C LYS A 24 -0.30 15.60 7.56
N SER A 25 0.87 16.16 7.27
CA SER A 25 1.09 16.87 6.00
C SER A 25 1.19 15.95 4.79
N LEU A 26 1.32 14.64 5.01
CA LEU A 26 1.29 13.64 3.94
C LEU A 26 -0.11 13.44 3.34
N TYR A 27 -1.15 13.96 3.99
CA TYR A 27 -2.54 13.88 3.55
C TYR A 27 -2.97 15.22 2.93
N PRO A 28 -2.81 15.40 1.61
CA PRO A 28 -3.30 16.59 0.93
C PRO A 28 -4.82 16.70 1.05
N LYS A 29 -5.33 17.94 1.11
CA LYS A 29 -6.77 18.23 1.22
C LYS A 29 -7.50 18.07 -0.12
N ASP A 30 -6.75 18.10 -1.21
CA ASP A 30 -7.26 18.01 -2.58
C ASP A 30 -6.89 16.68 -3.24
N TRP A 31 -7.46 16.44 -4.42
CA TRP A 31 -7.19 15.23 -5.21
C TRP A 31 -5.70 15.09 -5.51
N VAL A 32 -5.18 13.89 -5.26
CA VAL A 32 -3.79 13.56 -5.54
C VAL A 32 -3.63 13.12 -6.98
N ILE A 33 -2.83 13.86 -7.74
CA ILE A 33 -2.38 13.44 -9.07
C ILE A 33 -1.14 12.55 -8.89
N PRO A 34 -1.17 11.29 -9.36
CA PRO A 34 -0.03 10.39 -9.20
C PRO A 34 1.17 10.85 -10.03
N GLY A 35 2.36 10.56 -9.52
CA GLY A 35 3.62 10.79 -10.25
C GLY A 35 4.22 12.19 -10.14
N GLY A 36 4.05 12.86 -8.98
CA GLY A 36 4.77 14.12 -8.71
C GLY A 36 6.30 14.01 -8.75
N THR A 37 6.85 12.79 -8.58
CA THR A 37 8.27 12.48 -8.70
C THR A 37 8.46 11.10 -9.34
N LYS A 38 9.69 10.77 -9.81
CA LYS A 38 10.00 9.41 -10.31
C LYS A 38 9.74 8.33 -9.25
N VAL A 39 10.07 8.61 -7.99
CA VAL A 39 9.89 7.66 -6.89
C VAL A 39 8.40 7.48 -6.57
N SER A 40 7.64 8.58 -6.48
CA SER A 40 6.20 8.48 -6.23
C SER A 40 5.44 7.83 -7.38
N ALA A 41 5.85 8.06 -8.64
CA ALA A 41 5.30 7.36 -9.80
C ALA A 41 5.51 5.84 -9.71
N ALA A 42 6.71 5.38 -9.32
CA ALA A 42 6.98 3.96 -9.13
C ALA A 42 6.14 3.35 -7.99
N LEU A 43 5.93 4.10 -6.90
CA LEU A 43 5.09 3.67 -5.77
C LEU A 43 3.60 3.64 -6.15
N ASP A 44 3.12 4.61 -6.90
CA ASP A 44 1.76 4.61 -7.44
C ASP A 44 1.56 3.45 -8.43
N PHE A 45 2.56 3.11 -9.25
CA PHE A 45 2.53 1.91 -10.09
C PHE A 45 2.47 0.62 -9.25
N ALA A 46 3.31 0.50 -8.23
CA ALA A 46 3.27 -0.63 -7.30
C ALA A 46 1.89 -0.77 -6.62
N ARG A 47 1.28 0.36 -6.22
CA ARG A 47 -0.07 0.41 -5.65
C ARG A 47 -1.11 -0.15 -6.62
N THR A 48 -1.07 0.25 -7.89
CA THR A 48 -2.01 -0.30 -8.90
C THR A 48 -1.83 -1.80 -9.11
N THR A 49 -0.59 -2.29 -9.03
CA THR A 49 -0.29 -3.72 -9.13
C THR A 49 -0.85 -4.48 -7.93
N CYS A 50 -0.70 -3.96 -6.70
CA CYS A 50 -1.26 -4.56 -5.50
C CYS A 50 -2.80 -4.63 -5.56
N ARG A 51 -3.47 -3.53 -5.95
CA ARG A 51 -4.93 -3.48 -6.11
C ARG A 51 -5.43 -4.40 -7.24
N ARG A 52 -4.63 -4.62 -8.29
CA ARG A 52 -4.94 -5.62 -9.32
C ARG A 52 -4.84 -7.04 -8.77
N ALA A 53 -3.78 -7.35 -8.04
CA ALA A 53 -3.62 -8.65 -7.38
C ALA A 53 -4.76 -8.92 -6.39
N GLU A 54 -5.13 -7.93 -5.56
CA GLU A 54 -6.23 -8.00 -4.61
C GLU A 54 -7.55 -8.37 -5.31
N ARG A 55 -7.88 -7.72 -6.44
CA ARG A 55 -9.09 -8.04 -7.21
C ARG A 55 -9.09 -9.46 -7.77
N HIS A 56 -7.96 -9.92 -8.31
CA HIS A 56 -7.86 -11.30 -8.82
C HIS A 56 -8.02 -12.32 -7.70
N ILE A 57 -7.39 -12.07 -6.56
CA ILE A 57 -7.44 -12.95 -5.40
C ILE A 57 -8.83 -12.93 -4.75
N ALA A 58 -9.50 -11.78 -4.71
CA ALA A 58 -10.87 -11.68 -4.18
C ALA A 58 -11.85 -12.52 -5.02
N VAL A 59 -11.73 -12.47 -6.35
CA VAL A 59 -12.53 -13.32 -7.25
C VAL A 59 -12.21 -14.79 -7.00
N PHE A 60 -10.93 -15.15 -6.92
CA PHE A 60 -10.51 -16.53 -6.63
C PHE A 60 -11.05 -17.04 -5.27
N SER A 61 -10.94 -16.23 -4.21
CA SER A 61 -11.37 -16.61 -2.86
C SER A 61 -12.86 -16.91 -2.74
N SER A 62 -13.69 -16.37 -3.64
CA SER A 62 -15.13 -16.61 -3.61
C SER A 62 -15.54 -18.04 -3.98
N GLY A 63 -14.63 -18.82 -4.59
CA GLY A 63 -14.87 -20.19 -5.02
C GLY A 63 -14.14 -21.26 -4.20
N GLU A 64 -13.43 -20.89 -3.13
CA GLU A 64 -12.56 -21.79 -2.36
C GLU A 64 -13.00 -21.88 -0.89
N GLU A 65 -13.20 -23.09 -0.36
CA GLU A 65 -13.58 -23.31 1.06
C GLU A 65 -12.42 -23.04 2.04
N GLU A 66 -11.17 -23.31 1.63
CA GLU A 66 -9.97 -23.11 2.45
C GLU A 66 -9.10 -21.96 1.90
N PHE A 67 -9.63 -20.73 1.96
CA PHE A 67 -8.88 -19.52 1.60
C PHE A 67 -8.31 -18.80 2.82
N ASN A 68 -7.04 -18.39 2.76
CA ASN A 68 -6.43 -17.58 3.82
C ASN A 68 -6.80 -16.08 3.67
N PRO A 69 -7.66 -15.51 4.53
CA PRO A 69 -8.11 -14.12 4.42
C PRO A 69 -6.99 -13.10 4.65
N GLU A 70 -5.89 -13.49 5.30
CA GLU A 70 -4.75 -12.61 5.54
C GLU A 70 -4.08 -12.14 4.25
N ILE A 71 -4.21 -12.89 3.16
CA ILE A 71 -3.68 -12.48 1.84
C ILE A 71 -4.37 -11.21 1.36
N LEU A 72 -5.70 -11.15 1.44
CA LEU A 72 -6.48 -9.98 1.04
C LEU A 72 -6.19 -8.79 1.97
N ARG A 73 -6.17 -9.03 3.28
CA ARG A 73 -5.82 -8.00 4.29
C ARG A 73 -4.43 -7.43 4.04
N TYR A 74 -3.46 -8.29 3.72
CA TYR A 74 -2.09 -7.90 3.43
C TYR A 74 -2.03 -7.03 2.17
N LEU A 75 -2.64 -7.46 1.06
CA LEU A 75 -2.62 -6.69 -0.20
C LEU A 75 -3.29 -5.33 -0.05
N ASN A 76 -4.38 -5.27 0.71
CA ASN A 76 -5.06 -4.02 1.03
C ASN A 76 -4.13 -3.05 1.77
N ARG A 77 -3.51 -3.51 2.87
CA ARG A 77 -2.56 -2.69 3.64
C ARG A 77 -1.31 -2.34 2.85
N LEU A 78 -0.80 -3.25 2.00
CA LEU A 78 0.37 -2.99 1.16
C LEU A 78 0.11 -1.82 0.21
N SER A 79 -1.08 -1.73 -0.34
CA SER A 79 -1.44 -0.66 -1.28
C SER A 79 -1.72 0.66 -0.58
N ASP A 80 -2.25 0.65 0.65
CA ASP A 80 -2.29 1.84 1.50
C ASP A 80 -0.87 2.32 1.83
N PHE A 81 0.04 1.38 2.12
CA PHE A 81 1.45 1.67 2.38
C PHE A 81 2.16 2.27 1.16
N CYS A 82 1.96 1.72 -0.04
CA CYS A 82 2.48 2.32 -1.27
C CYS A 82 1.96 3.76 -1.47
N TRP A 83 0.69 4.02 -1.14
CA TRP A 83 0.12 5.35 -1.27
C TRP A 83 0.79 6.36 -0.34
N ILE A 84 0.93 6.05 0.96
CA ILE A 84 1.54 6.98 1.92
C ILE A 84 3.03 7.19 1.65
N LEU A 85 3.75 6.16 1.19
CA LEU A 85 5.13 6.29 0.75
C LEU A 85 5.27 7.21 -0.47
N ALA A 86 4.33 7.15 -1.41
CA ALA A 86 4.35 8.03 -2.58
C ALA A 86 4.23 9.51 -2.16
N ARG A 87 3.36 9.81 -1.19
CA ARG A 87 3.20 11.16 -0.62
C ARG A 87 4.43 11.59 0.17
N TYR A 88 5.04 10.67 0.94
CA TYR A 88 6.29 10.93 1.64
C TYR A 88 7.43 11.27 0.68
N ALA A 89 7.55 10.54 -0.42
CA ALA A 89 8.57 10.79 -1.44
C ALA A 89 8.38 12.15 -2.13
N GLU A 90 7.15 12.52 -2.47
CA GLU A 90 6.81 13.84 -3.02
C GLU A 90 7.19 14.97 -2.07
N LYS A 91 6.78 14.86 -0.79
CA LYS A 91 7.13 15.86 0.23
C LYS A 91 8.63 16.03 0.39
N ARG A 92 9.37 14.91 0.44
CA ARG A 92 10.84 14.94 0.58
C ARG A 92 11.51 15.61 -0.62
N SER A 93 10.96 15.41 -1.82
CA SER A 93 11.46 16.07 -3.04
C SER A 93 11.17 17.58 -3.04
N LEU A 94 10.06 18.04 -2.47
CA LEU A 94 9.74 19.47 -2.36
C LEU A 94 10.61 20.20 -1.34
N THR A 95 11.11 19.50 -0.31
CA THR A 95 11.94 20.07 0.76
C THR A 95 13.44 20.11 0.37
N SER A 96 13.82 19.45 -0.72
CA SER A 96 15.21 19.36 -1.19
C SER A 96 15.52 20.27 -2.40
N GLY A 97 14.58 21.14 -2.75
CA GLY A 97 14.72 22.19 -3.78
C GLY A 97 14.85 23.58 -3.18
#